data_AF-A0A976Q6V2-F1
#
_entry.id   AF-A0A976Q6V2-F1
#
_cell.length_a   1.000
_cell.length_b   1.000
_cell.length_c   1.000
_cell.angle_alpha   90.00
_cell.angle_beta   90.00
_cell.angle_gamma   90.00
#
_symmetry.space_group_name_H-M   'P 1'
#
loop_
_entity.id
_entity.type
_entity.pdbx_description
1 polymer ?
#
loop_
_entity_poly.entity_id
_entity_poly.type
_entity_poly.pdbx_seq_one_letter_code
_entity_poly.pdbx_strand_id
1 'polypeptide(L)'
;MSSVKPQIDSSILYETQEEVLDIKFKTKPMLIGIPKEAAFQENRVGLIPEAVSVLVANGHEVLMEHNAGEGSRYSDHDYSEAGAKIVFDKESVYKCPILVKTAPPVEADLPYLQ
;
A
#
# COMPACT_ATOMS: atom_id res chain seq x y z
N MET A 1 -1.15 8.55 -38.14
CA MET A 1 0.19 9.10 -37.92
C MET A 1 0.17 10.58 -38.30
N SER A 2 0.05 11.46 -37.33
CA SER A 2 0.11 12.92 -37.56
C SER A 2 1.52 13.39 -37.22
N SER A 3 2.31 13.66 -38.25
CA SER A 3 3.66 14.19 -38.14
C SER A 3 3.57 15.70 -37.84
N VAL A 4 3.47 16.04 -36.56
CA VAL A 4 3.56 17.43 -36.13
C VAL A 4 5.03 17.78 -36.06
N LYS A 5 5.51 18.61 -37.01
CA LYS A 5 6.87 19.16 -36.95
C LYS A 5 6.99 20.05 -35.71
N PRO A 6 8.11 19.98 -34.96
CA PRO A 6 8.32 20.86 -33.82
C PRO A 6 8.40 22.31 -34.32
N GLN A 7 7.51 23.16 -33.82
CA GLN A 7 7.61 24.61 -34.01
C GLN A 7 8.66 25.11 -33.01
N ILE A 8 9.80 25.55 -33.54
CA ILE A 8 10.84 26.20 -32.75
C ILE A 8 10.55 27.68 -32.83
N ASP A 9 10.00 28.24 -31.76
CA ASP A 9 9.78 29.67 -31.66
C ASP A 9 11.13 30.35 -31.36
N SER A 10 11.57 31.23 -32.27
CA SER A 10 12.82 31.99 -32.16
C SER A 10 12.75 33.14 -31.16
N SER A 11 11.62 33.29 -30.46
CA SER A 11 11.36 34.32 -29.46
C SER A 11 11.85 33.96 -28.06
N ILE A 12 12.93 33.17 -27.93
CA ILE A 12 13.61 32.98 -26.63
C ILE A 12 14.25 34.33 -26.24
N LEU A 13 13.43 35.22 -25.68
CA LEU A 13 13.83 36.24 -24.76
C LEU A 13 14.39 35.51 -23.53
N TYR A 14 15.58 35.88 -23.09
CA TYR A 14 16.16 35.43 -21.82
C TYR A 14 15.36 36.06 -20.66
N GLU A 15 14.10 35.67 -20.52
CA GLU A 15 13.27 36.04 -19.38
C GLU A 15 13.55 35.06 -18.25
N THR A 16 14.07 35.58 -17.15
CA THR A 16 14.19 34.85 -15.88
C THR A 16 12.81 34.40 -15.46
N GLN A 17 12.60 33.09 -15.41
CA GLN A 17 11.37 32.50 -14.88
C GLN A 17 11.29 32.75 -13.37
N GLU A 18 10.08 33.00 -12.87
CA GLU A 18 9.84 33.11 -11.44
C GLU A 18 9.97 31.73 -10.78
N GLU A 19 10.70 31.67 -9.67
CA GLU A 19 10.85 30.45 -8.90
C GLU A 19 9.50 30.11 -8.25
N VAL A 20 8.86 29.03 -8.69
CA VAL A 20 7.60 28.57 -8.11
C VAL A 20 7.85 28.00 -6.71
N LEU A 21 6.96 28.33 -5.79
CA LEU A 21 7.05 27.85 -4.41
C LEU A 21 6.82 26.33 -4.37
N ASP A 22 7.69 25.59 -3.70
CA ASP A 22 7.56 24.14 -3.53
C ASP A 22 6.30 23.81 -2.71
N ILE A 23 5.21 23.49 -3.41
CA ILE A 23 3.98 23.01 -2.80
C ILE A 23 4.22 21.55 -2.41
N LYS A 24 4.45 21.30 -1.12
CA LYS A 24 4.47 19.93 -0.59
C LYS A 24 3.11 19.28 -0.84
N PHE A 25 3.05 18.31 -1.75
CA PHE A 25 1.86 17.50 -1.96
C PHE A 25 1.51 16.80 -0.65
N LYS A 26 0.34 17.12 -0.09
CA LYS A 26 -0.18 16.43 1.09
C LYS A 26 -0.65 15.05 0.65
N THR A 27 0.08 14.02 1.04
CA THR A 27 -0.36 12.63 0.86
C THR A 27 -1.63 12.40 1.69
N LYS A 28 -2.66 11.82 1.06
CA LYS A 28 -3.86 11.39 1.78
C LYS A 28 -3.53 10.12 2.57
N PRO A 29 -4.08 9.94 3.78
CA PRO A 29 -3.97 8.68 4.49
C PRO A 29 -4.55 7.56 3.62
N MET A 30 -3.87 6.42 3.59
CA MET A 30 -4.25 5.26 2.78
C MET A 30 -4.66 4.15 3.73
N LEU A 31 -5.65 3.36 3.33
CA LEU A 31 -6.10 2.19 4.07
C LEU A 31 -5.55 0.94 3.39
N ILE A 32 -4.69 0.21 4.10
CA ILE A 32 -3.95 -0.95 3.58
C ILE A 32 -4.42 -2.20 4.33
N GLY A 33 -4.90 -3.19 3.59
CA GLY A 33 -5.30 -4.50 4.10
C GLY A 33 -4.22 -5.55 3.87
N ILE A 34 -3.89 -6.30 4.92
CA ILE A 34 -2.95 -7.43 4.88
C ILE A 34 -3.70 -8.71 5.30
N PRO A 35 -4.18 -9.52 4.35
CA PRO A 35 -4.88 -10.75 4.68
C PRO A 35 -3.92 -11.88 5.04
N LYS A 36 -4.45 -12.92 5.68
CA LYS A 36 -3.72 -14.17 5.90
C LYS A 36 -3.50 -14.89 4.58
N GLU A 37 -2.33 -15.49 4.42
CA GLU A 37 -2.02 -16.29 3.23
C GLU A 37 -2.78 -17.62 3.25
N ALA A 38 -3.40 -17.95 2.13
CA ALA A 38 -4.18 -19.17 1.93
C ALA A 38 -3.52 -20.13 0.92
N ALA A 39 -2.39 -19.72 0.32
CA ALA A 39 -1.65 -20.53 -0.62
C ALA A 39 -0.96 -21.72 0.07
N PHE A 40 -0.88 -22.85 -0.63
CA PHE A 40 -0.27 -24.07 -0.09
C PHE A 40 1.21 -23.84 0.22
N GLN A 41 1.62 -24.16 1.46
CA GLN A 41 2.99 -23.98 1.98
C GLN A 41 3.52 -22.53 1.98
N GLU A 42 2.65 -21.52 1.90
CA GLU A 42 3.06 -20.13 2.05
C GLU A 42 3.08 -19.74 3.54
N ASN A 43 4.27 -19.41 4.04
CA ASN A 43 4.49 -18.99 5.43
C ASN A 43 4.93 -17.53 5.54
N ARG A 44 5.18 -16.86 4.41
CA ARG A 44 5.58 -15.45 4.39
C ARG A 44 4.38 -14.55 4.63
N VAL A 45 4.66 -13.35 5.12
CA VAL A 45 3.68 -12.28 5.30
C VAL A 45 4.08 -11.10 4.42
N GLY A 46 3.10 -10.39 3.86
CA GLY A 46 3.34 -9.29 2.92
C GLY A 46 4.17 -8.15 3.51
N LEU A 47 4.00 -7.87 4.82
CA LEU A 47 4.74 -6.83 5.54
C LEU A 47 5.15 -7.31 6.93
N ILE A 48 6.39 -7.03 7.29
CA ILE A 48 6.97 -7.26 8.61
C ILE A 48 6.49 -6.14 9.57
N PRO A 49 6.37 -6.37 10.90
CA PRO A 49 5.94 -5.34 11.84
C PRO A 49 6.70 -4.01 11.73
N GLU A 50 8.01 -4.05 11.48
CA GLU A 50 8.81 -2.82 11.24
C GLU A 50 8.31 -2.02 10.04
N ALA A 51 7.98 -2.68 8.93
CA ALA A 51 7.45 -2.00 7.74
C ALA A 51 6.06 -1.41 8.00
N VAL A 52 5.23 -2.10 8.80
CA VAL A 52 3.93 -1.60 9.25
C VAL A 52 4.12 -0.33 10.09
N SER A 53 5.08 -0.32 11.01
CA SER A 53 5.35 0.85 11.86
C SER A 53 5.70 2.10 11.05
N VAL A 54 6.47 1.93 9.96
CA VAL A 54 6.82 3.02 9.03
C VAL A 54 5.59 3.54 8.29
N LEU A 55 4.69 2.66 7.85
CA LEU A 55 3.45 3.07 7.17
C LEU A 55 2.53 3.85 8.12
N VAL A 56 2.39 3.37 9.35
CA VAL A 56 1.58 4.03 10.39
C VAL A 56 2.20 5.36 10.79
N ALA A 57 3.53 5.45 10.93
CA ALA A 57 4.23 6.70 11.23
C ALA A 57 4.07 7.75 10.11
N ASN A 58 3.91 7.32 8.85
CA ASN A 58 3.60 8.17 7.72
C ASN A 58 2.10 8.54 7.62
N GLY A 59 1.28 8.10 8.57
CA GLY A 59 -0.15 8.44 8.66
C GLY A 59 -1.06 7.52 7.83
N HIS A 60 -0.60 6.35 7.42
CA HIS A 60 -1.44 5.34 6.78
C HIS A 60 -2.07 4.42 7.83
N GLU A 61 -3.27 3.91 7.52
CA GLU A 61 -3.95 2.94 8.37
C GLU A 61 -3.73 1.54 7.81
N VAL A 62 -3.27 0.63 8.67
CA VAL A 62 -3.02 -0.77 8.31
C VAL A 62 -4.00 -1.66 9.06
N LEU A 63 -4.76 -2.46 8.30
CA LEU A 63 -5.64 -3.50 8.79
C LEU A 63 -5.00 -4.86 8.49
N MET A 64 -4.92 -5.72 9.49
CA MET A 64 -4.32 -7.05 9.36
C MET A 64 -5.27 -8.13 9.85
N GLU A 65 -5.33 -9.25 9.14
CA GLU A 65 -6.09 -10.42 9.57
C GLU A 65 -5.41 -11.14 10.75
N HIS A 66 -6.21 -11.60 11.72
CA HIS A 66 -5.75 -12.39 12.85
C HIS A 66 -4.91 -13.60 12.40
N ASN A 67 -3.73 -13.80 13.00
CA ASN A 67 -2.76 -14.84 12.66
C ASN A 67 -2.20 -14.79 11.23
N ALA A 68 -2.20 -13.63 10.57
CA ALA A 68 -1.55 -13.48 9.25
C ALA A 68 -0.02 -13.63 9.34
N GLY A 69 0.60 -13.24 10.45
CA GLY A 69 2.04 -13.30 10.68
C GLY A 69 2.57 -14.59 11.28
N GLU A 70 1.69 -15.51 11.71
CA GLU A 70 2.06 -16.69 12.49
C GLU A 70 3.06 -17.59 11.75
N GLY A 71 2.88 -17.77 10.43
CA GLY A 71 3.80 -18.53 9.58
C GLY A 71 5.21 -17.92 9.50
N SER A 72 5.33 -16.60 9.67
CA SER A 72 6.59 -15.86 9.68
C SER A 72 7.16 -15.63 11.09
N ARG A 73 6.57 -16.26 12.12
CA ARG A 73 6.93 -16.13 13.54
C ARG A 73 6.74 -14.71 14.11
N TYR A 74 5.78 -13.97 13.56
CA TYR A 74 5.31 -12.72 14.13
C TYR A 74 3.93 -12.94 14.75
N SER A 75 3.77 -12.51 15.99
CA SER A 75 2.50 -12.55 16.69
C SER A 75 1.65 -11.34 16.34
N ASP A 76 0.33 -11.46 16.51
CA ASP A 76 -0.59 -10.34 16.35
C ASP A 76 -0.29 -9.18 17.31
N HIS A 77 0.31 -9.49 18.46
CA HIS A 77 0.77 -8.48 19.40
C HIS A 77 1.86 -7.60 18.79
N ASP A 78 2.83 -8.19 18.09
CA ASP A 78 3.92 -7.44 17.43
C ASP A 78 3.37 -6.46 16.39
N TYR A 79 2.33 -6.86 15.66
CA TYR A 79 1.65 -5.99 14.71
C TYR A 79 0.78 -4.92 15.37
N SER A 80 0.10 -5.26 16.47
CA SER A 80 -0.66 -4.29 17.26
C SER A 80 0.25 -3.22 17.86
N GLU A 81 1.43 -3.60 18.36
CA GLU A 81 2.45 -2.66 18.86
C GLU A 81 3.01 -1.77 17.75
N ALA A 82 3.16 -2.32 16.53
CA ALA A 82 3.52 -1.53 15.35
C ALA A 82 2.41 -0.58 14.87
N GLY A 83 1.21 -0.64 15.45
CA GLY A 83 0.09 0.24 15.14
C GLY A 83 -0.88 -0.28 14.07
N ALA A 84 -0.76 -1.55 13.67
CA ALA A 84 -1.78 -2.20 12.83
C ALA A 84 -3.04 -2.52 13.65
N LYS A 85 -4.20 -2.42 12.99
CA LYS A 85 -5.49 -2.86 13.53
C LYS A 85 -5.69 -4.33 13.17
N ILE A 86 -5.67 -5.20 14.18
CA ILE A 86 -5.93 -6.63 14.01
C ILE A 86 -7.44 -6.85 13.87
N VAL A 87 -7.84 -7.59 12.85
CA VAL A 87 -9.24 -7.91 12.56
C VAL A 87 -9.42 -9.40 12.38
N PHE A 88 -10.51 -9.94 12.93
CA PHE A 88 -10.84 -11.36 12.85
C PHE A 88 -11.61 -11.73 11.58
N ASP A 89 -12.28 -10.75 10.98
CA ASP A 89 -13.08 -10.93 9.77
C ASP A 89 -12.25 -10.72 8.51
N LYS A 90 -12.03 -11.80 7.74
CA LYS A 90 -11.33 -11.74 6.45
C LYS A 90 -11.97 -10.74 5.48
N GLU A 91 -13.30 -10.67 5.44
CA GLU A 91 -14.03 -9.76 4.54
C GLU A 91 -13.68 -8.28 4.76
N SER A 92 -13.43 -7.87 6.00
CA SER A 92 -13.09 -6.48 6.33
C SER A 92 -11.74 -6.06 5.73
N VAL A 93 -10.78 -7.00 5.71
CA VAL A 93 -9.42 -6.76 5.19
C VAL A 93 -9.46 -6.66 3.68
N TYR A 94 -10.24 -7.51 3.01
CA TYR A 94 -10.39 -7.48 1.55
C TYR A 94 -11.20 -6.28 1.02
N LYS A 95 -12.01 -5.64 1.87
CA LYS A 95 -12.69 -4.36 1.54
C LYS A 95 -11.74 -3.15 1.52
N CYS A 96 -10.47 -3.32 1.89
CA CYS A 96 -9.50 -2.23 1.84
C CYS A 96 -9.18 -1.83 0.40
N PRO A 97 -8.99 -0.53 0.11
CA PRO A 97 -8.67 -0.06 -1.24
C PRO A 97 -7.30 -0.53 -1.73
N ILE A 98 -6.37 -0.81 -0.81
CA ILE A 98 -5.06 -1.38 -1.13
C ILE A 98 -4.95 -2.70 -0.38
N LEU A 99 -4.68 -3.77 -1.10
CA LEU A 99 -4.45 -5.10 -0.53
C LEU A 99 -3.00 -5.51 -0.79
N VAL A 100 -2.29 -5.93 0.25
CA VAL A 100 -0.89 -6.36 0.16
C VAL A 100 -0.81 -7.84 0.49
N LYS A 101 -0.51 -8.65 -0.53
CA LYS A 101 -0.44 -10.11 -0.46
C LYS A 101 0.84 -10.59 -1.15
N THR A 102 1.43 -11.68 -0.65
CA THR A 102 2.67 -12.26 -1.18
C THR A 102 2.37 -13.25 -2.30
N ALA A 103 1.46 -14.19 -2.05
CA ALA A 103 1.01 -15.14 -3.05
C ALA A 103 -0.11 -14.53 -3.91
N PRO A 104 -0.27 -14.98 -5.16
CA PRO A 104 -1.42 -14.60 -5.96
C PRO A 104 -2.73 -15.05 -5.28
N PRO A 105 -3.85 -14.35 -5.50
CA PRO A 105 -5.14 -14.76 -4.96
C PRO A 105 -5.52 -16.17 -5.40
N VAL A 106 -5.99 -16.99 -4.46
CA VAL A 106 -6.49 -18.35 -4.71
C VAL A 106 -8.01 -18.37 -4.79
N GLU A 107 -8.60 -19.50 -5.18
CA GLU A 107 -10.06 -19.64 -5.29
C GLU A 107 -10.81 -19.25 -3.99
N ALA A 108 -10.21 -19.53 -2.82
CA ALA A 108 -10.76 -19.16 -1.52
C ALA A 108 -10.76 -17.65 -1.24
N ASP A 109 -10.03 -16.85 -2.02
CA ASP A 109 -9.97 -15.40 -1.89
C ASP A 109 -10.97 -14.70 -2.82
N LEU A 110 -11.37 -15.34 -3.91
CA LEU A 110 -12.26 -14.79 -4.94
C LEU A 110 -13.58 -14.23 -4.38
N PRO A 111 -14.26 -14.86 -3.41
CA PRO A 111 -15.53 -14.32 -2.87
C PRO A 111 -15.39 -12.98 -2.15
N TYR A 112 -14.17 -12.62 -1.73
CA TYR A 112 -13.90 -11.42 -0.95
C TYR A 112 -13.32 -10.28 -1.81
N LEU A 113 -12.82 -10.59 -3.01
CA LEU A 113 -12.32 -9.59 -3.96
C LEU A 113 -13.50 -8.79 -4.56
N GLN A 114 -13.34 -7.47 -4.63
CA GLN A 114 -14.34 -6.52 -5.13
C GLN A 114 -14.27 -6.36 -6.65
#